data_AF-A0A955ACH3-F1
#
_entry.id   AF-A0A955ACH3-F1
#
_cell.length_a   1.000
_cell.length_b   1.000
_cell.length_c   1.000
_cell.angle_alpha   90.00
_cell.angle_beta   90.00
_cell.angle_gamma   90.00
#
_symmetry.space_group_name_H-M   'P 1'
#
loop_
_entity.id
_entity.type
_entity.pdbx_description
1 polymer ?
#
loop_
_entity_poly.entity_id
_entity_poly.type
_entity_poly.pdbx_seq_one_letter_code
_entity_poly.pdbx_strand_id
1 'polypeptide(L)' 'FDNQQLYMEAGELLLIASADVVGGIQRGGFSQEALLKLVRDMHDETIETIVDHIARLLPLLDGQSNIDADRSLLLVRRRF' A
#
# COMPACT_ATOMS: atom_id res chain seq x y z
N PHE A 1 -19.55 -14.96 2.63
CA PHE A 1 -18.82 -13.72 2.30
C PHE A 1 -19.73 -12.57 2.65
N ASP A 2 -19.28 -11.69 3.54
CA ASP A 2 -20.04 -10.49 3.87
C ASP A 2 -19.63 -9.37 2.91
N ASN A 3 -20.62 -8.77 2.26
CA ASN A 3 -20.38 -7.63 1.39
C ASN A 3 -20.26 -6.38 2.28
N GLN A 4 -19.13 -5.70 2.20
CA GLN A 4 -18.96 -4.37 2.78
C GLN A 4 -19.13 -3.32 1.69
N GLN A 5 -19.94 -2.31 1.97
CA GLN A 5 -20.11 -1.15 1.09
C GLN A 5 -19.36 0.02 1.71
N LEU A 6 -18.43 0.58 0.94
CA LEU A 6 -17.70 1.80 1.30
C LEU A 6 -18.17 2.91 0.37
N TYR A 7 -18.54 4.06 0.94
CA TYR A 7 -18.78 5.27 0.16
C TYR A 7 -17.47 6.07 0.11
N MET A 8 -17.04 6.47 -1.09
CA MET A 8 -15.84 7.29 -1.28
C MET A 8 -16.21 8.66 -1.80
N GLU A 9 -15.62 9.73 -1.29
CA GLU A 9 -15.77 11.08 -1.84
C GLU A 9 -14.77 11.34 -2.99
N ALA A 10 -15.00 12.42 -3.74
CA ALA A 10 -14.11 12.79 -4.84
C ALA A 10 -12.73 13.17 -4.30
N GLY A 11 -11.67 12.62 -4.91
CA GLY A 11 -10.29 12.81 -4.46
C GLY A 11 -9.82 11.80 -3.41
N GLU A 12 -10.72 11.01 -2.81
CA GLU A 12 -10.31 10.02 -1.82
C GLU A 12 -9.51 8.86 -2.42
N LEU A 13 -8.66 8.28 -1.56
CA LEU A 13 -7.79 7.15 -1.85
C LEU A 13 -8.26 5.90 -1.12
N LEU A 14 -8.43 4.81 -1.86
CA LEU A 14 -8.65 3.48 -1.31
C LEU A 14 -7.38 2.64 -1.51
N LEU A 15 -6.87 2.14 -0.39
CA LEU A 15 -5.70 1.27 -0.35
C LEU A 15 -6.12 -0.14 0.07
N ILE A 16 -5.77 -1.14 -0.73
CA ILE A 16 -5.91 -2.56 -0.40
C ILE A 16 -4.52 -3.18 -0.42
N ALA A 17 -4.12 -3.84 0.66
CA ALA A 17 -2.79 -4.42 0.78
C ALA A 17 -2.88 -5.83 1.36
N SER A 18 -2.01 -6.71 0.87
CA SER A 18 -1.73 -8.02 1.46
C SER A 18 -1.15 -7.89 2.86
N ALA A 19 -1.30 -8.93 3.68
CA ALA A 19 -0.73 -8.97 5.03
C ALA A 19 0.81 -8.90 5.03
N ASP A 20 1.48 -9.35 3.96
CA ASP A 20 2.94 -9.26 3.89
C ASP A 20 3.44 -7.83 3.65
N VAL A 21 2.60 -6.96 3.06
CA VAL A 21 2.85 -5.51 3.02
C VAL A 21 2.63 -4.89 4.40
N VAL A 22 1.63 -5.36 5.15
CA VAL A 22 1.21 -4.83 6.46
C VAL A 22 1.39 -5.86 7.57
N GLY A 23 2.53 -5.83 8.26
CA GLY A 23 2.86 -6.77 9.35
C GLY A 23 4.22 -7.44 9.19
N GLY A 24 4.78 -7.42 7.98
CA GLY A 24 6.10 -7.93 7.69
C GLY A 24 7.26 -7.01 8.11
N ILE A 25 7.18 -6.20 9.17
CA ILE A 25 8.22 -5.18 9.49
C ILE A 25 9.62 -5.82 9.60
N GLN A 26 9.74 -6.99 10.25
CA GLN A 26 11.00 -7.73 10.34
C GLN A 26 11.50 -8.29 9.00
N ARG A 27 10.61 -8.35 7.99
CA ARG A 27 10.89 -8.73 6.60
C ARG A 27 10.89 -7.50 5.68
N GLY A 28 10.81 -6.29 6.23
CA GLY A 28 10.79 -5.02 5.50
C GLY A 28 9.43 -4.56 4.96
N GLY A 29 8.32 -5.12 5.43
CA GLY A 29 6.99 -4.53 5.26
C GLY A 29 6.78 -3.29 6.13
N PHE A 30 5.60 -2.68 6.04
CA PHE A 30 5.21 -1.54 6.87
C PHE A 30 4.41 -1.97 8.09
N SER A 31 4.38 -1.10 9.11
CA SER A 31 3.23 -1.07 10.01
C SER A 31 2.03 -0.44 9.29
N GLN A 32 0.81 -0.82 9.70
CA GLN A 32 -0.40 -0.22 9.12
C GLN A 32 -0.40 1.31 9.24
N GLU A 33 -0.01 1.83 10.40
CA GLU A 33 0.06 3.27 10.65
C GLU A 33 1.11 3.96 9.77
N ALA A 34 2.28 3.36 9.59
CA ALA A 34 3.32 3.93 8.74
C ALA A 34 2.89 3.98 7.27
N LEU A 35 2.24 2.94 6.77
CA LEU A 35 1.73 2.89 5.40
C LEU A 35 0.62 3.94 5.17
N LEU A 36 -0.33 4.04 6.10
CA LEU A 36 -1.40 5.03 6.01
C LEU A 36 -0.86 6.46 6.11
N LYS A 37 0.11 6.70 7.02
CA LYS A 37 0.78 7.99 7.14
C LYS A 37 1.50 8.35 5.84
N LEU A 38 2.24 7.42 5.25
CA LEU A 38 2.94 7.63 3.99
C LEU A 38 1.99 8.03 2.85
N VAL A 39 0.90 7.28 2.68
CA VAL A 39 -0.11 7.58 1.65
C VAL A 39 -0.76 8.93 1.89
N ARG A 40 -1.06 9.28 3.15
CA ARG A 40 -1.63 10.58 3.51
C ARG A 40 -0.66 11.74 3.26
N ASP A 41 0.61 11.56 3.59
CA ASP A 41 1.64 12.59 3.39
C ASP A 41 1.89 12.86 1.90
N MET A 42 1.52 11.91 1.02
CA MET A 42 1.61 12.01 -0.44
C MET A 42 0.27 12.23 -1.15
N HIS A 43 -0.79 12.69 -0.45
CA HIS A 43 -2.14 12.68 -1.03
C HIS A 43 -2.29 13.53 -2.32
N ASP A 44 -1.50 14.60 -2.45
CA ASP A 44 -1.49 15.52 -3.59
C ASP A 44 -0.75 14.95 -4.81
N GLU A 45 0.08 13.93 -4.61
CA GLU A 45 0.89 13.33 -5.66
C GLU A 45 0.03 12.49 -6.62
N THR A 46 0.58 12.12 -7.79
CA THR A 46 -0.09 11.17 -8.68
C THR A 46 -0.09 9.76 -8.08
N ILE A 47 -1.04 8.91 -8.50
CA ILE A 47 -1.10 7.51 -8.02
C ILE A 47 0.20 6.78 -8.36
N GLU A 48 0.73 7.04 -9.55
CA GLU A 48 1.98 6.49 -10.06
C GLU A 48 3.15 6.85 -9.14
N THR A 49 3.27 8.12 -8.74
CA THR A 49 4.31 8.58 -7.82
C THR A 49 4.19 7.93 -6.44
N ILE A 50 2.97 7.81 -5.91
CA ILE A 50 2.73 7.16 -4.61
C ILE A 50 3.14 5.69 -4.67
N VAL A 51 2.69 4.96 -5.69
CA VAL A 51 3.00 3.54 -5.87
C VAL A 51 4.51 3.33 -6.07
N ASP A 52 5.16 4.13 -6.92
CA ASP A 52 6.61 4.06 -7.14
C ASP A 52 7.42 4.34 -5.87
N HIS A 53 6.94 5.24 -5.03
CA HIS A 53 7.59 5.55 -3.77
C HIS A 53 7.43 4.40 -2.76
N ILE A 54 6.22 3.85 -2.62
CA ILE A 54 5.95 2.68 -1.78
C ILE A 54 6.79 1.48 -2.26
N ALA A 55 6.85 1.23 -3.56
CA ALA A 55 7.60 0.13 -4.15
C ALA A 55 9.11 0.23 -3.90
N ARG A 56 9.67 1.44 -3.81
CA ARG A 56 11.09 1.66 -3.45
C ARG A 56 11.39 1.44 -1.97
N LEU A 57 10.39 1.68 -1.11
CA LEU A 57 10.52 1.54 0.35
C LEU A 57 10.26 0.11 0.81
N LEU A 58 9.37 -0.62 0.13
CA LEU A 58 9.33 -2.07 0.27
C LEU A 58 10.66 -2.61 -0.26
N PRO A 59 11.41 -3.42 0.51
CA PRO A 59 12.62 -4.02 -0.02
C PRO A 59 12.19 -4.91 -1.18
N LEU A 60 12.55 -4.47 -2.38
CA LEU A 60 12.57 -5.29 -3.57
C LEU A 60 13.61 -6.37 -3.33
N LEU A 61 13.17 -7.44 -2.68
CA LEU A 61 13.79 -8.77 -2.66
C LEU A 61 15.29 -8.75 -2.95
N ASP A 62 16.11 -8.47 -1.93
CA ASP A 62 17.45 -9.04 -1.94
C ASP A 62 17.26 -10.56 -2.07
N GLY A 63 17.64 -11.09 -3.23
CA GLY A 63 17.18 -12.36 -3.81
C GLY A 63 17.51 -13.63 -3.05
N GLN A 64 17.78 -13.58 -1.75
CA GLN A 64 18.10 -14.74 -0.92
C GLN A 64 17.15 -14.98 0.26
N SER A 65 16.26 -14.04 0.62
CA SER A 65 15.61 -14.11 1.94
C SER A 65 14.08 -14.23 1.96
N ASN A 66 13.34 -14.15 0.84
CA ASN A 66 11.88 -14.09 0.95
C ASN A 66 11.08 -14.46 -0.32
N ILE A 67 11.31 -15.66 -0.88
CA ILE A 67 10.58 -16.15 -2.07
C ILE A 67 9.08 -16.39 -1.77
N ASP A 68 8.66 -16.41 -0.50
CA ASP A 68 7.34 -16.88 -0.08
C ASP A 68 6.38 -15.77 0.43
N ALA A 69 6.74 -14.50 0.27
CA ALA A 69 5.89 -13.37 0.70
C ALA A 69 5.13 -12.76 -0.49
N ASP A 70 3.79 -12.85 -0.49
CA ASP A 70 2.94 -12.21 -1.50
C ASP A 70 2.72 -10.74 -1.15
N ARG A 71 3.55 -9.88 -1.73
CA ARG A 71 3.50 -8.43 -1.51
C ARG A 71 2.71 -7.73 -2.60
N SER A 72 1.40 -7.85 -2.49
CA SER A 72 0.46 -7.19 -3.38
C SER A 72 -0.16 -5.95 -2.72
N LEU A 73 -0.27 -4.85 -3.49
CA LEU A 73 -0.89 -3.58 -3.08
C LEU A 73 -1.67 -2.99 -4.26
N LEU A 74 -2.87 -2.50 -3.99
CA LEU A 74 -3.74 -1.79 -4.92
C LEU A 74 -4.10 -0.42 -4.33
N LEU A 75 -3.88 0.63 -5.10
CA LEU A 75 -4.25 1.99 -4.75
C LEU A 75 -5.20 2.56 -5.82
N VAL A 76 -6.34 3.08 -5.38
CA VAL A 76 -7.36 3.66 -6.27
C VAL A 76 -7.68 5.06 -5.80
N ARG A 77 -7.69 6.03 -6.73
CA ARG A 77 -8.21 7.40 -6.48
C ARG A 77 -9.55 7.56 -7.17
N ARG A 78 -10.59 7.97 -6.43
CA ARG A 78 -11.86 8.37 -7.04
C ARG A 78 -11.70 9.72 -7.73
N ARG A 79 -11.79 9.73 -9.06
CA ARG A 79 -11.91 10.97 -9.85
C ARG A 79 -13.38 11.40 -9.96
N PHE A 80 -13.60 12.68 -10.23
CA PHE A 80 -14.92 13.30 -10.39
C PHE A 80 -15.74 12.62 -11.48
#